data_AF-A0A4S0JIQ7-F1
#
_entry.id   AF-A0A4S0JIQ7-F1
#
_cell.length_a   1.000
_cell.length_b   1.000
_cell.length_c   1.000
_cell.angle_alpha   90.00
_cell.angle_beta   90.00
_cell.angle_gamma   90.00
#
_symmetry.space_group_name_H-M   'P 1'
#
loop_
_entity.id
_entity.type
_entity.pdbx_description
1 polymer ?
#
loop_
_entity_poly.entity_id
_entity_poly.type
_entity_poly.pdbx_seq_one_letter_code
_entity_poly.pdbx_strand_id
1 'polypeptide(L)' 'ANAALWQRQEEALAMRRDDRSTLPVTLASEFECNPFLRVHTAPIRASVSAHLGRDVVDDVDVMAGLRHWKDGFRA' A
#
# COMPACT_ATOMS: atom_id res chain seq x y z
N ALA A 1 8.53 -4.28 -8.47
CA ALA A 1 7.43 -5.08 -7.88
C ALA A 1 7.78 -5.37 -6.42
N ASN A 2 6.82 -5.30 -5.49
CA ASN A 2 7.04 -5.59 -4.07
C ASN A 2 6.60 -7.03 -3.76
N ALA A 3 7.55 -7.97 -3.64
CA ALA A 3 7.25 -9.39 -3.42
C ALA A 3 6.45 -9.64 -2.13
N ALA A 4 6.75 -8.89 -1.05
CA ALA A 4 6.05 -9.02 0.22
C ALA A 4 4.54 -8.68 0.10
N LEU A 5 4.19 -7.70 -0.73
CA LEU A 5 2.78 -7.32 -0.97
C LEU A 5 2.01 -8.43 -1.69
N TRP A 6 2.65 -9.09 -2.67
CA TRP A 6 2.03 -10.22 -3.39
C TRP A 6 1.79 -11.39 -2.46
N GLN A 7 2.80 -11.78 -1.68
CA GLN A 7 2.68 -12.86 -0.71
C GLN A 7 1.58 -12.57 0.31
N ARG A 8 1.55 -11.35 0.87
CA ARG A 8 0.52 -10.95 1.82
C ARG A 8 -0.88 -10.96 1.23
N GLN A 9 -1.02 -10.61 -0.05
CA GLN A 9 -2.30 -10.68 -0.78
C GLN A 9 -2.78 -12.13 -0.92
N GLU A 10 -1.90 -13.03 -1.33
CA GLU A 10 -2.22 -14.47 -1.46
C GLU A 10 -2.64 -15.08 -0.12
N GLU A 11 -1.89 -14.79 0.95
CA GLU A 11 -2.23 -15.23 2.31
C GLU A 11 -3.59 -14.68 2.75
N ALA A 12 -3.87 -13.40 2.49
CA ALA A 12 -5.16 -12.79 2.83
C ALA A 12 -6.32 -13.44 2.05
N LEU A 13 -6.11 -13.77 0.77
CA LEU A 13 -7.10 -14.45 -0.05
C LEU A 13 -7.37 -15.87 0.45
N ALA A 14 -6.33 -16.62 0.81
CA ALA A 14 -6.48 -17.96 1.39
C ALA A 14 -7.26 -17.93 2.71
N MET A 15 -6.89 -17.02 3.63
CA MET A 15 -7.61 -16.87 4.90
C MET A 15 -9.08 -16.50 4.72
N ARG A 16 -9.38 -15.61 3.76
CA ARG A 16 -10.77 -15.24 3.43
C ARG A 16 -11.56 -16.41 2.85
N ARG A 17 -10.93 -17.27 2.03
CA ARG A 17 -11.60 -18.48 1.50
C ARG A 17 -11.95 -19.48 2.60
N ASP A 18 -11.19 -19.47 3.69
CA ASP A 18 -11.38 -20.34 4.84
C ASP A 18 -12.25 -19.70 5.94
N ASP A 19 -12.93 -18.57 5.66
CA ASP A 19 -13.68 -17.76 6.65
C ASP A 19 -12.89 -17.37 7.90
N ARG A 20 -11.55 -17.27 7.76
CA ARG A 20 -10.64 -16.87 8.85
C ARG A 20 -10.36 -15.38 8.78
N SER A 21 -10.37 -14.74 9.95
CA SER A 21 -9.94 -13.34 10.10
C SER A 21 -8.51 -13.16 9.61
N THR A 22 -8.27 -12.17 8.74
CA THR A 22 -6.91 -11.80 8.25
C THR A 22 -6.09 -11.01 9.28
N LEU A 23 -6.57 -10.97 10.53
CA LEU A 23 -5.98 -10.31 11.69
C LEU A 23 -5.86 -11.32 12.85
N PRO A 24 -4.86 -11.16 13.73
CA PRO A 24 -3.90 -10.05 13.81
C PRO A 24 -2.73 -10.17 12.81
N VAL A 25 -2.04 -9.04 12.58
CA VAL A 25 -0.78 -8.97 11.82
C VAL A 25 0.29 -8.25 12.60
N THR A 26 1.55 -8.53 12.30
CA THR A 26 2.69 -7.86 12.92
C THR A 26 2.95 -6.50 12.26
N LEU A 27 3.41 -5.53 13.04
CA LEU A 27 3.82 -4.22 12.51
C LEU A 27 4.96 -4.32 11.49
N ALA A 28 5.87 -5.29 11.66
CA ALA A 28 6.95 -5.53 10.70
C ALA A 28 6.40 -5.87 9.30
N SER A 29 5.40 -6.76 9.22
CA SER A 29 4.74 -7.10 7.95
C SER A 29 4.03 -5.89 7.33
N GLU A 30 3.40 -5.05 8.16
CA GLU A 30 2.78 -3.82 7.71
C GLU A 30 3.82 -2.83 7.13
N PHE A 31 5.01 -2.69 7.71
CA PHE A 31 6.06 -1.84 7.13
C PHE A 31 6.55 -2.31 5.76
N GLU A 32 6.50 -3.61 5.48
CA GLU A 32 6.93 -4.16 4.20
C GLU A 32 5.84 -4.07 3.13
N CYS A 33 4.58 -4.23 3.51
CA CYS A 33 3.47 -4.38 2.57
C CYS A 33 2.60 -3.14 2.44
N ASN A 34 2.47 -2.33 3.50
CA ASN A 34 1.49 -1.25 3.55
C ASN A 34 2.02 0.01 2.85
N PRO A 35 1.41 0.47 1.73
CA PRO A 35 1.87 1.65 1.01
C PRO A 35 1.76 2.93 1.85
N PHE A 36 0.83 3.02 2.80
CA PHE A 36 0.67 4.18 3.68
C PHE A 36 1.81 4.32 4.70
N LEU A 37 2.46 3.21 5.09
CA LEU A 37 3.62 3.25 5.98
C LEU A 37 4.95 3.44 5.23
N ARG A 38 4.91 3.46 3.89
CA ARG A 38 6.07 3.48 3.01
C ARG A 38 6.19 4.75 2.17
N VAL A 39 5.51 5.82 2.57
CA VAL A 39 5.49 7.12 1.87
C VAL A 39 6.87 7.74 1.65
N HIS A 40 7.81 7.46 2.55
CA HIS A 40 9.20 7.92 2.46
C HIS A 40 10.05 7.16 1.43
N THR A 41 9.56 6.03 0.91
CA THR A 41 10.33 5.21 -0.03
C THR A 41 10.25 5.77 -1.45
N ALA A 42 11.39 5.81 -2.16
CA ALA A 42 11.46 6.32 -3.53
C ALA A 42 10.47 5.64 -4.52
N PRO A 43 10.23 4.31 -4.45
CA PRO A 43 9.25 3.67 -5.33
C PRO A 43 7.80 4.13 -5.12
N ILE A 44 7.41 4.42 -3.88
CA ILE A 44 6.05 4.92 -3.57
C ILE A 44 5.92 6.37 -4.05
N ARG A 45 6.92 7.21 -3.77
CA ARG A 45 6.98 8.59 -4.26
C ARG A 45 6.86 8.66 -5.78
N ALA A 46 7.65 7.87 -6.50
CA ALA A 46 7.60 7.81 -7.96
C ALA A 46 6.22 7.37 -8.48
N SER A 47 5.60 6.38 -7.84
CA SER A 47 4.28 5.87 -8.23
C SER A 47 3.18 6.90 -8.01
N VAL A 48 3.24 7.65 -6.90
CA VAL A 48 2.28 8.70 -6.58
C VAL A 48 2.49 9.93 -7.47
N SER A 49 3.73 10.35 -7.72
CA SER A 49 4.02 11.44 -8.66
C SER A 49 3.47 11.12 -10.05
N ALA A 50 3.70 9.89 -10.54
CA ALA A 50 3.19 9.44 -11.83
C ALA A 50 1.65 9.45 -11.88
N HIS A 51 0.98 9.04 -10.80
CA HIS A 51 -0.47 9.05 -10.72
C HIS A 51 -1.06 10.47 -10.66
N LEU A 52 -0.44 11.37 -9.90
CA LEU A 52 -0.88 12.76 -9.77
C LEU A 52 -0.49 13.63 -10.97
N GLY A 53 0.41 13.16 -11.84
CA GLY A 53 0.94 13.93 -12.97
C GLY A 53 1.81 15.13 -12.54
N ARG A 54 2.30 15.13 -11.30
CA ARG A 54 3.18 16.17 -10.74
C ARG A 54 4.15 15.55 -9.74
N ASP A 55 5.29 16.20 -9.53
CA ASP A 55 6.23 15.76 -8.51
C ASP A 55 5.69 16.00 -7.09
N VAL A 56 5.79 14.97 -6.25
CA VAL A 56 5.52 15.04 -4.81
C VAL A 56 6.78 15.46 -4.05
N VAL A 57 6.68 16.53 -3.27
CA VAL A 57 7.83 17.16 -2.60
C VAL A 57 8.00 16.70 -1.16
N ASP A 58 6.92 16.34 -0.46
CA ASP A 58 6.94 15.92 0.93
C ASP A 58 6.15 14.63 1.19
N ASP A 59 6.35 14.01 2.35
CA ASP A 59 5.69 12.74 2.71
C ASP A 59 4.17 12.91 2.93
N VAL A 60 3.71 14.11 3.28
CA VAL A 60 2.30 14.39 3.52
C VAL A 60 1.53 14.41 2.20
N ASP A 61 2.13 14.99 1.17
CA ASP A 61 1.62 15.08 -0.18
C ASP A 61 1.57 13.69 -0.84
N VAL A 62 2.58 12.85 -0.57
CA VAL A 62 2.56 11.43 -0.97
C VAL A 62 1.40 10.70 -0.29
N MET A 63 1.20 10.90 1.01
CA MET A 63 0.10 10.26 1.75
C MET A 63 -1.26 10.73 1.26
N ALA A 64 -1.44 12.03 1.02
CA ALA A 64 -2.66 12.60 0.47
C ALA A 64 -2.94 12.05 -0.94
N GLY A 65 -1.91 11.97 -1.80
CA GLY A 65 -1.99 11.38 -3.12
C GLY A 65 -2.40 9.91 -3.11
N LEU A 66 -1.76 9.09 -2.26
CA LEU A 66 -2.15 7.69 -2.07
C LEU A 66 -3.58 7.54 -1.56
N ARG A 67 -4.00 8.42 -0.65
CA ARG A 67 -5.34 8.37 -0.08
C ARG A 67 -6.39 8.70 -1.15
N HIS A 68 -6.17 9.77 -1.91
CA HIS A 68 -7.06 10.17 -2.99
C HIS A 68 -7.15 9.09 -4.07
N TRP A 69 -6.01 8.49 -4.43
CA TRP A 69 -5.96 7.36 -5.35
C TRP A 69 -6.77 6.18 -4.82
N LYS A 70 -6.59 5.80 -3.55
CA LYS A 70 -7.37 4.72 -2.92
C LYS A 70 -8.86 5.05 -2.85
N ASP A 71 -9.25 6.28 -2.58
CA ASP A 71 -10.66 6.68 -2.48
C ASP A 71 -11.36 6.64 -3.86
N GLY A 72 -10.61 6.89 -4.95
CA GLY A 72 -11.08 6.71 -6.33
C GLY A 72 -10.96 5.28 -6.86
N PHE A 73 -10.26 4.39 -6.16
CA PHE A 73 -10.04 3.02 -6.58
C PHE A 73 -11.32 2.20 -6.45
N ARG A 74 -11.96 1.94 -7.60
CA ARG A 74 -13.09 1.02 -7.71
C ARG A 74 -12.54 -0.38 -8.06
N ALA A 75 -12.87 -1.35 -7.21
CA ALA A 75 -12.57 -2.76 -7.40
C ALA A 75 -13.48 -3.40 -8.45
#